data_AF-A0A6A7MEY1-F1
#
_entry.id   AF-A0A6A7MEY1-F1
#
_cell.length_a   1.000
_cell.length_b   1.000
_cell.length_c   1.000
_cell.angle_alpha   90.00
_cell.angle_beta   90.00
_cell.angle_gamma   90.00
#
_symmetry.space_group_name_H-M   'P 1'
#
loop_
_entity.id
_entity.type
_entity.pdbx_description
1 polymer ?
#
loop_
_entity_poly.entity_id
_entity_poly.type
_entity_poly.pdbx_seq_one_letter_code
_entity_poly.pdbx_strand_id
1 'polypeptide(L)' 'MIVPSGAVRVLVATRPVDFRKGMDGLAALVRESLGSDPFICVGRGYVAASPRGA' A
#
# COMPACT_ATOMS: atom_id res chain seq x y z
N MET A 1 13.52 -8.26 15.73
CA MET A 1 13.22 -8.11 14.29
C MET A 1 11.99 -8.92 13.98
N ILE A 2 10.91 -8.29 13.50
CA ILE A 2 9.69 -9.02 13.08
C ILE A 2 9.89 -9.37 11.60
N VAL A 3 10.04 -10.66 11.29
CA VAL A 3 10.06 -11.16 9.92
C VAL A 3 8.71 -11.81 9.66
N PRO A 4 7.95 -11.37 8.66
CA PRO A 4 6.67 -12.00 8.33
C PRO A 4 6.90 -13.46 7.94
N SER A 5 6.09 -14.36 8.49
CA SER A 5 6.10 -15.79 8.17
C SER A 5 5.45 -16.03 6.80
N GLY A 6 6.25 -15.93 5.73
CA GLY A 6 5.81 -16.28 4.38
C GLY A 6 6.42 -15.40 3.28
N ALA A 7 6.20 -15.78 2.02
CA ALA A 7 6.61 -14.97 0.88
C ALA A 7 5.77 -13.69 0.79
N VAL A 8 6.39 -12.54 1.08
CA VAL A 8 5.79 -11.21 0.96
C VAL A 8 6.20 -10.59 -0.38
N ARG A 9 5.24 -9.99 -1.07
CA ARG A 9 5.51 -9.17 -2.26
C ARG A 9 5.50 -7.70 -1.84
N VAL A 10 6.66 -7.06 -1.91
CA VAL A 10 6.79 -5.62 -1.65
C VAL A 10 6.85 -4.89 -2.98
N LEU A 11 5.94 -3.93 -3.16
CA LEU A 11 5.92 -3.06 -4.34
C LEU A 11 6.56 -1.72 -3.99
N VAL A 12 7.49 -1.26 -4.83
CA VAL A 12 8.22 -0.01 -4.65
C VAL A 12 7.97 0.90 -5.84
N ALA A 13 7.64 2.16 -5.58
CA ALA A 13 7.52 3.17 -6.62
C ALA A 13 8.89 3.45 -7.25
N THR A 14 9.01 3.31 -8.56
CA THR A 14 10.24 3.58 -9.32
C THR A 14 10.32 5.03 -9.82
N ARG A 15 9.31 5.85 -9.50
CA ARG A 15 9.19 7.27 -9.85
C ARG A 15 8.80 8.07 -8.60
N PRO A 16 9.16 9.36 -8.52
CA PRO A 16 8.76 10.21 -7.40
C PRO A 16 7.24 10.23 -7.22
N VAL A 17 6.79 10.12 -5.97
CA VAL A 17 5.37 10.20 -5.59
C VAL A 17 5.16 11.50 -4.83
N ASP A 18 4.10 12.22 -5.15
CA ASP A 18 3.71 13.43 -4.40
C ASP A 18 2.98 13.06 -3.11
N PHE A 19 3.74 12.91 -2.03
CA PHE A 19 3.22 12.58 -0.71
C PHE A 19 2.39 13.70 -0.06
N ARG A 20 2.37 14.93 -0.60
CA ARG A 20 1.50 16.00 -0.09
C ARG A 20 0.02 15.65 -0.20
N LYS A 21 -0.33 14.69 -1.07
CA LYS A 21 -1.70 14.16 -1.26
C LYS A 21 -2.10 13.13 -0.19
N GLY A 22 -1.21 12.80 0.75
CA GLY A 22 -1.49 11.87 1.84
C GLY A 22 -1.72 10.41 1.39
N MET A 23 -2.28 9.60 2.29
CA MET A 23 -2.50 8.17 2.08
C MET A 23 -3.56 7.90 1.01
N ASP A 24 -4.59 8.74 0.92
CA ASP A 24 -5.64 8.64 -0.10
C ASP A 24 -5.08 8.91 -1.50
N GLY A 25 -4.18 9.88 -1.63
CA GLY A 25 -3.46 10.13 -2.87
C GLY A 25 -2.57 8.97 -3.29
N LEU A 26 -1.91 8.31 -2.33
CA LEU A 26 -1.13 7.10 -2.59
C LEU A 26 -2.01 5.92 -3.02
N ALA A 27 -3.14 5.71 -2.35
CA ALA A 27 -4.11 4.68 -2.69
C ALA A 27 -4.67 4.87 -4.12
N ALA A 28 -4.98 6.11 -4.51
CA ALA A 28 -5.39 6.44 -5.87
C ALA A 28 -4.30 6.07 -6.90
N LEU A 29 -3.04 6.41 -6.62
CA LEU A 29 -1.91 6.06 -7.49
C LEU A 29 -1.71 4.55 -7.61
N VAL A 30 -1.91 3.78 -6.54
CA VAL A 30 -1.85 2.31 -6.61
C VAL A 30 -2.93 1.76 -7.52
N ARG A 31 -4.17 2.25 -7.40
CA ARG A 31 -5.27 1.83 -8.27
C ARG A 31 -4.99 2.16 -9.73
N GLU A 32 -4.50 3.37 -10.01
CA GLU A 32 -4.22 3.84 -11.38
C GLU A 32 -3.02 3.12 -12.01
N SER A 33 -1.91 3.00 -11.29
CA SER A 33 -0.65 2.50 -11.84
C SER A 33 -0.54 0.97 -11.83
N LEU A 34 -1.15 0.31 -10.84
CA LEU A 34 -1.03 -1.13 -10.61
C LEU A 34 -2.35 -1.88 -10.83
N GLY A 35 -3.47 -1.18 -11.07
CA GLY A 35 -4.79 -1.80 -11.24
C GLY A 35 -5.24 -2.63 -10.03
N SER A 36 -4.63 -2.40 -8.86
CA SER A 36 -4.78 -3.22 -7.66
C SER A 36 -5.56 -2.46 -6.58
N ASP A 37 -6.28 -3.17 -5.72
CA ASP A 37 -6.97 -2.57 -4.57
C ASP A 37 -5.97 -2.31 -3.43
N PRO A 38 -5.73 -1.03 -3.04
CA PRO A 38 -4.79 -0.68 -1.97
C PRO A 38 -5.31 -1.00 -0.56
N PHE A 39 -6.59 -1.38 -0.41
CA PHE A 39 -7.23 -1.65 0.88
C PHE A 39 -7.61 -3.11 1.11
N ILE A 40 -7.41 -3.99 0.12
CA ILE A 40 -7.64 -5.43 0.32
C ILE A 40 -6.56 -6.00 1.23
N CYS A 41 -6.98 -6.33 2.45
CA CYS A 41 -6.25 -7.17 3.41
C CYS A 41 -6.65 -8.65 3.33
N VAL A 42 -7.39 -9.05 2.28
CA VAL A 42 -7.87 -10.43 2.10
C VAL A 42 -6.77 -11.29 1.47
N GLY A 43 -5.81 -11.72 2.29
CA GLY A 43 -4.77 -12.67 1.90
C GLY A 43 -3.69 -12.10 0.98
N ARG A 44 -2.44 -12.03 1.50
CA ARG A 44 -1.22 -11.56 0.83
C ARG A 44 -1.15 -10.06 0.50
N GLY A 45 -0.66 -9.30 1.48
CA GLY A 45 0.71 -8.78 1.34
C GLY A 45 0.92 -7.31 0.94
N TYR A 46 -0.01 -6.40 1.19
CA TYR A 46 0.28 -4.95 1.09
C TYR A 46 -0.06 -4.25 2.42
N VAL A 47 0.91 -3.55 3.01
CA VAL A 47 0.71 -2.75 4.22
C VAL A 47 0.52 -1.31 3.81
N ALA A 48 -0.73 -0.87 3.69
CA ALA A 48 -1.10 0.54 3.73
C ALA A 48 -1.75 0.81 5.09
N ALA A 49 -0.99 1.34 6.06
CA ALA A 49 -1.57 1.90 7.29
C ALA A 49 -2.07 3.33 6.96
N SER A 50 -3.28 3.77 7.30
CA SER A 50 -3.95 3.78 8.61
C SER A 50 -5.48 3.89 8.42
N PRO A 51 -6.29 3.35 9.34
CA PRO A 51 -7.12 4.26 10.10
C PRO A 51 -7.02 3.98 11.61
N ARG A 52 -6.75 5.04 12.39
CA ARG A 52 -7.12 5.09 13.82
C ARG A 52 -8.25 6.09 13.96
N GLY A 53 -9.32 5.67 14.63
CA GLY A 53 -10.42 6.55 15.07
C GLY A 53 -11.77 6.18 14.48
N ALA A 54 -12.30 5.03 14.89
CA ALA A 54 -13.72 4.91 15.23
C ALA A 54 -13.81 5.00 16.76
#